data_AF-A0A927GVG0-F1
#
_entry.id   AF-A0A927GVG0-F1
#
_cell.length_a   1.000
_cell.length_b   1.000
_cell.length_c   1.000
_cell.angle_alpha   90.00
_cell.angle_beta   90.00
_cell.angle_gamma   90.00
#
_symmetry.space_group_name_H-M   'P 1'
#
loop_
_entity.id
_entity.type
_entity.pdbx_description
1 polymer ?
#
loop_
_entity_poly.entity_id
_entity_poly.type
_entity_poly.pdbx_seq_one_letter_code
_entity_poly.pdbx_strand_id
1 'polypeptide(L)'
;MLNCRQVTELACARLDGELSALRRVQIHMHLMICSHCRRFQRQFKQSQEVASALAAKLWVAEEDAIAQVINSLQTQQKPSESKPGPSQAPPEDRS
;
A
#
# COMPACT_ATOMS: atom_id res chain seq x y z
N MET A 1 -36.24 -4.52 -9.11
CA MET A 1 -35.91 -3.83 -7.86
C MET A 1 -34.79 -4.60 -7.18
N LEU A 2 -33.71 -3.93 -6.76
CA LEU A 2 -32.68 -4.58 -5.95
C LEU A 2 -33.23 -4.85 -4.55
N ASN A 3 -32.89 -6.00 -3.98
CA ASN A 3 -33.16 -6.30 -2.57
C ASN A 3 -31.99 -5.85 -1.68
N CYS A 4 -32.25 -5.70 -0.37
CA CYS A 4 -31.25 -5.21 0.58
C CYS A 4 -29.97 -6.06 0.57
N ARG A 5 -30.08 -7.37 0.36
CA ARG A 5 -28.95 -8.29 0.28
C ARG A 5 -28.07 -8.00 -0.94
N GLN A 6 -28.67 -7.80 -2.11
CA GLN A 6 -27.96 -7.43 -3.34
C GLN A 6 -27.24 -6.09 -3.18
N VAL A 7 -27.83 -5.12 -2.46
CA VAL A 7 -27.15 -3.84 -2.18
C VAL A 7 -25.92 -4.04 -1.31
N THR A 8 -25.98 -4.92 -0.31
CA THR A 8 -24.83 -5.27 0.53
C THR A 8 -23.75 -6.01 -0.25
N GLU A 9 -24.13 -6.99 -1.07
CA GLU A 9 -23.20 -7.74 -1.92
C GLU A 9 -22.50 -6.82 -2.93
N LEU A 10 -23.23 -5.91 -3.56
CA LEU A 10 -22.68 -4.90 -4.48
C LEU A 10 -21.84 -3.84 -3.77
N ALA A 11 -22.12 -3.53 -2.50
CA ALA A 11 -21.30 -2.61 -1.72
C ALA A 11 -19.91 -3.19 -1.45
N CYS A 12 -19.82 -4.50 -1.22
CA CYS A 12 -18.56 -5.22 -1.14
C CYS A 12 -17.88 -5.31 -2.51
N ALA A 13 -18.61 -5.68 -3.56
CA ALA A 13 -18.07 -5.78 -4.93
C ALA A 13 -17.66 -4.43 -5.54
N ARG A 14 -18.09 -3.30 -4.96
CA ARG A 14 -17.61 -1.96 -5.34
C ARG A 14 -16.09 -1.81 -5.15
N LEU A 15 -15.47 -2.66 -4.34
CA LEU A 15 -14.01 -2.75 -4.19
C LEU A 15 -13.30 -3.21 -5.46
N ASP A 16 -14.00 -3.92 -6.36
CA ASP A 16 -13.40 -4.56 -7.52
C ASP A 16 -13.51 -3.73 -8.82
N GLY A 17 -14.06 -2.51 -8.78
CA GLY A 17 -14.12 -1.60 -9.93
C GLY A 17 -15.15 -1.94 -11.02
N GLU A 18 -15.81 -3.11 -10.97
CA GLU A 18 -16.72 -3.61 -12.02
C GLU A 18 -18.21 -3.28 -11.82
N LEU A 19 -18.54 -2.06 -11.39
CA LEU A 19 -19.94 -1.63 -11.35
C LEU A 19 -20.33 -0.86 -12.63
N SER A 20 -20.97 -1.59 -13.55
CA SER A 20 -21.72 -1.01 -14.67
C SER A 20 -22.58 0.17 -14.21
N ALA A 21 -22.58 1.27 -14.96
CA ALA A 21 -23.26 2.52 -14.59
C ALA A 21 -24.74 2.33 -14.22
N LEU A 22 -25.40 1.34 -14.85
CA LEU A 22 -26.78 0.96 -14.55
C LEU A 22 -26.96 0.47 -13.11
N ARG A 23 -26.03 -0.35 -12.59
CA ARG A 23 -26.09 -0.87 -11.21
C ARG A 23 -25.92 0.25 -10.19
N ARG A 24 -25.13 1.28 -10.49
CA ARG A 24 -25.00 2.48 -9.64
C ARG A 24 -26.33 3.21 -9.48
N VAL A 25 -27.07 3.41 -10.58
CA VAL A 25 -28.38 4.06 -10.56
C VAL A 25 -29.39 3.23 -9.74
N GLN A 26 -29.40 1.92 -9.93
CA GLN A 26 -30.30 1.03 -9.19
C GLN A 26 -30.04 1.05 -7.67
N ILE A 27 -28.76 1.07 -7.25
CA ILE A 27 -28.40 1.21 -5.84
C ILE A 27 -28.86 2.57 -5.30
N HIS A 28 -28.63 3.65 -6.05
CA HIS A 28 -29.03 5.00 -5.64
C HIS A 28 -30.55 5.09 -5.43
N MET A 29 -31.32 4.52 -6.36
CA MET A 29 -32.78 4.43 -6.24
C MET A 29 -33.19 3.64 -4.98
N HIS A 30 -32.56 2.49 -4.72
CA HIS A 30 -32.88 1.68 -3.55
C HIS A 30 -32.58 2.42 -2.23
N LEU A 31 -31.46 3.15 -2.16
CA LEU A 31 -31.09 3.94 -0.99
C LEU A 31 -32.04 5.12 -0.75
N MET A 32 -32.68 5.65 -1.80
CA MET A 32 -33.72 6.66 -1.67
C MET A 32 -34.95 6.13 -0.91
N ILE A 33 -35.27 4.85 -1.08
CA ILE A 33 -36.49 4.23 -0.56
C ILE A 33 -36.23 3.49 0.77
N CYS A 34 -35.07 2.87 0.95
CA CYS A 34 -34.74 2.06 2.12
C CYS A 34 -33.81 2.78 3.10
N SER A 35 -34.35 3.15 4.27
CA SER A 35 -33.59 3.79 5.36
C SER A 35 -32.52 2.87 5.98
N HIS A 36 -32.78 1.56 6.06
CA HIS A 36 -31.83 0.59 6.59
C HIS A 36 -30.58 0.49 5.73
N CYS A 37 -30.75 0.36 4.42
CA CYS A 37 -29.62 0.32 3.48
C CYS A 37 -28.84 1.64 3.47
N ARG A 38 -29.53 2.79 3.63
CA ARG A 38 -28.87 4.09 3.77
C ARG A 38 -27.99 4.17 5.02
N ARG A 39 -28.50 3.70 6.17
CA ARG A 39 -27.73 3.67 7.42
C ARG A 39 -26.52 2.75 7.30
N PHE A 40 -26.73 1.54 6.76
CA PHE A 40 -25.67 0.58 6.51
C PHE A 40 -24.57 1.18 5.62
N GLN A 41 -24.93 1.78 4.48
CA GLN A 41 -23.97 2.35 3.55
C GLN A 41 -23.15 3.47 4.20
N ARG A 42 -23.77 4.31 5.03
CA ARG A 42 -23.06 5.38 5.75
C ARG A 42 -22.02 4.81 6.72
N GLN A 43 -22.39 3.80 7.51
CA GLN A 43 -21.47 3.15 8.45
C GLN A 43 -20.34 2.43 7.71
N PHE A 44 -20.68 1.71 6.63
CA PHE A 44 -19.71 1.02 5.80
C PHE A 44 -18.69 1.98 5.18
N LYS A 45 -19.14 3.15 4.68
CA LYS A 45 -18.25 4.18 4.14
C LYS A 45 -17.30 4.74 5.19
N GLN A 46 -17.78 4.96 6.42
CA GLN A 46 -16.93 5.42 7.53
C GLN A 46 -15.84 4.38 7.86
N SER A 47 -16.20 3.10 7.92
CA SER A 47 -15.21 2.02 8.11
C SER A 47 -14.18 2.00 6.99
N GLN A 48 -14.59 2.21 5.73
CA GLN A 48 -13.67 2.30 4.59
C GLN A 48 -12.74 3.51 4.70
N GLU A 49 -13.27 4.69 5.06
CA GLU A 49 -12.47 5.91 5.20
C GLU A 49 -11.38 5.73 6.27
N VAL A 50 -11.73 5.17 7.44
CA VAL A 50 -10.76 4.87 8.49
C VAL A 50 -9.72 3.86 8.03
N ALA A 51 -10.14 2.77 7.39
CA ALA A 51 -9.22 1.75 6.87
C ALA A 51 -8.27 2.33 5.81
N SER A 52 -8.79 3.15 4.88
CA SER A 52 -8.00 3.81 3.85
C SER A 52 -7.02 4.84 4.43
N ALA A 53 -7.43 5.60 5.43
CA ALA A 53 -6.57 6.57 6.12
C ALA A 53 -5.46 5.87 6.92
N LEU A 54 -5.74 4.72 7.52
CA LEU A 54 -4.73 3.89 8.18
C LEU A 54 -3.76 3.30 7.15
N ALA A 55 -4.27 2.73 6.07
CA ALA A 55 -3.44 2.18 4.99
C ALA A 55 -2.50 3.24 4.40
N ALA A 56 -3.00 4.44 4.12
CA ALA A 56 -2.20 5.56 3.63
C ALA A 56 -1.09 5.95 4.61
N LYS A 57 -1.37 6.00 5.92
CA LYS A 57 -0.37 6.28 6.95
C LYS A 57 0.71 5.19 7.04
N LEU A 58 0.31 3.92 6.91
CA LEU A 58 1.23 2.79 6.94
C LEU A 58 2.16 2.77 5.72
N TRP A 59 1.65 3.11 4.54
CA TRP A 59 2.46 3.24 3.32
C TRP A 59 3.51 4.35 3.42
N VAL A 60 3.13 5.53 3.94
CA VAL A 60 4.08 6.64 4.16
C VAL A 60 5.15 6.25 5.19
N ALA A 61 4.77 5.54 6.26
CA ALA A 61 5.72 5.08 7.27
C ALA A 61 6.73 4.06 6.71
N GLU A 62 6.33 3.25 5.72
CA GLU A 62 7.21 2.26 5.08
C GLU A 62 8.27 2.93 4.20
N GLU A 63 7.93 3.98 3.44
CA GLU A 63 8.90 4.71 2.61
C GLU A 63 10.00 5.40 3.46
N ASP A 64 9.61 6.08 4.54
CA ASP A 64 10.54 6.74 5.44
C ASP A 64 11.40 5.75 6.23
N ALA A 65 10.81 4.62 6.66
CA ALA A 65 11.54 3.56 7.35
C ALA A 65 12.53 2.85 6.42
N ILE A 66 12.15 2.58 5.17
CA ILE A 66 13.03 1.99 4.16
C ILE A 66 14.19 2.94 3.85
N ALA A 67 13.93 4.23 3.67
CA ALA A 67 14.98 5.23 3.44
C ALA A 67 15.99 5.29 4.61
N GLN A 68 15.52 5.22 5.85
CA GLN A 68 16.37 5.18 7.03
C GLN A 68 17.22 3.90 7.08
N VAL A 69 16.63 2.74 6.81
CA VAL A 69 17.37 1.46 6.75
C VAL A 69 18.45 1.51 5.67
N ILE A 70 18.14 2.01 4.47
CA ILE A 70 19.11 2.16 3.37
C ILE A 70 20.27 3.08 3.77
N ASN A 71 19.99 4.25 4.36
CA ASN A 71 21.02 5.19 4.80
C ASN A 71 21.91 4.59 5.90
N SER A 72 21.31 3.86 6.84
CA SER A 72 22.02 3.14 7.91
C SER A 72 23.02 2.11 7.35
N LEU A 73 22.64 1.42 6.27
CA LEU A 73 23.52 0.47 5.59
C LEU A 73 24.63 1.18 4.80
N GLN A 74 24.34 2.33 4.18
CA GLN A 74 25.33 3.12 3.44
C GLN A 74 26.37 3.80 4.35
N THR A 75 25.97 4.31 5.51
CA THR A 75 26.90 4.92 6.49
C THR A 75 27.86 3.89 7.11
N GLN A 76 27.44 2.63 7.23
CA GLN A 76 28.29 1.51 7.64
C GLN A 76 29.23 1.00 6.52
N GLN A 77 29.06 1.47 5.28
CA GLN A 77 29.79 0.97 4.11
C GLN A 77 30.85 1.91 3.54
N LYS A 78 31.14 3.09 4.13
CA LYS A 78 32.20 3.95 3.60
C LYS A 78 33.58 3.28 3.83
N PRO A 79 34.29 2.84 2.77
CA PRO A 79 35.54 2.09 2.92
C PRO A 79 36.64 2.98 3.49
N SER A 80 37.41 2.41 4.41
CA SER A 80 38.68 2.94 4.89
C SER A 80 39.68 3.05 3.73
N GLU A 81 39.78 4.24 3.16
CA GLU A 81 40.84 4.60 2.23
C GLU A 81 42.04 5.11 3.04
N SER A 82 43.00 4.23 3.35
CA SER A 82 44.41 4.61 3.57
C SER A 82 45.27 3.37 3.89
N LYS A 83 46.20 2.99 3.01
CA LYS A 83 47.64 3.31 3.16
C LYS A 83 48.48 2.79 1.97
N PRO A 84 49.53 3.52 1.53
CA PRO A 84 50.40 3.11 0.42
C PRO A 84 51.59 2.22 0.84
N GLY A 85 51.89 1.21 0.00
CA GLY A 85 53.18 0.54 -0.27
C GLY A 85 53.92 -0.23 0.85
N PRO A 86 54.95 -1.06 0.56
CA PRO A 86 55.41 -1.62 -0.73
C PRO A 86 55.42 -3.17 -0.72
N SER A 87 55.12 -3.81 -1.86
CA SER A 87 55.35 -5.25 -2.03
C SER A 87 56.67 -5.45 -2.78
N GLN A 88 57.68 -5.90 -2.04
CA GLN A 88 58.94 -6.42 -2.60
C GLN A 88 58.68 -7.77 -3.29
N ALA A 89 59.29 -7.93 -4.47
CA ALA A 89 59.23 -9.09 -5.36
C ALA A 89 59.75 -10.39 -4.71
N PRO A 90 59.25 -11.56 -5.18
CA PRO A 90 60.17 -12.57 -5.76
C PRO A 90 59.49 -13.43 -6.86
N PRO A 91 60.13 -14.42 -7.52
CA PRO A 91 61.56 -14.78 -7.57
C PRO A 91 62.14 -14.77 -9.01
N GLU A 92 63.45 -14.58 -9.15
CA GLU A 92 64.16 -14.90 -10.40
C GLU A 92 64.60 -16.38 -10.41
N ASP A 93 64.27 -17.01 -11.53
CA ASP A 93 64.61 -18.35 -11.98
C ASP A 93 66.11 -18.47 -12.33
N ARG A 94 66.83 -19.44 -11.74
CA ARG A 94 67.92 -20.20 -12.38
C ARG A 94 68.66 -21.12 -11.41
N SER A 95 68.63 -22.42 -11.67
CA SER A 95 69.79 -23.25 -12.10
C SER A 95 69.47 -24.74 -12.02
#